data_AF-A0A7W0MVS9-F1
#
_entry.id   AF-A0A7W0MVS9-F1
#
_cell.length_a   1.000
_cell.length_b   1.000
_cell.length_c   1.000
_cell.angle_alpha   90.00
_cell.angle_beta   90.00
_cell.angle_gamma   90.00
#
_symmetry.space_group_name_H-M   'P 1'
#
loop_
_entity.id
_entity.type
_entity.pdbx_description
1 polymer ?
#
loop_
_entity_poly.entity_id
_entity_poly.type
_entity_poly.pdbx_seq_one_letter_code
_entity_poly.pdbx_strand_id
1 'polypeptide(L)'
;AASASAAGLPQPASVFSVYPGRSLPGLPPRIPAVDAGRIPAATRVVVLAGDDDETVGTRVAREIARTATRARTTFRLVRADAVDDHVAPLRADPAARRTFWAPLDALLR
;
A
#
# COMPACT_ATOMS: atom_id res chain seq x y z
N ALA A 1 -9.69 -5.01 3.82
CA ALA A 1 -10.65 -4.11 3.14
C ALA A 1 -11.51 -4.85 2.12
N ALA A 2 -10.93 -5.34 1.02
CA ALA A 2 -11.67 -6.08 -0.03
C ALA A 2 -12.45 -7.32 0.45
N SER A 3 -12.02 -7.95 1.55
CA SER A 3 -12.68 -9.11 2.16
C SER A 3 -13.49 -8.77 3.42
N ALA A 4 -13.57 -7.50 3.84
CA ALA A 4 -14.11 -7.14 5.15
C ALA A 4 -15.57 -7.60 5.33
N SER A 5 -16.42 -7.32 4.35
CA SER A 5 -17.84 -7.75 4.36
C SER A 5 -17.98 -9.28 4.41
N ALA A 6 -17.24 -10.00 3.56
CA ALA A 6 -17.26 -11.48 3.55
C ALA A 6 -16.78 -12.10 4.87
N ALA A 7 -15.95 -11.38 5.63
CA ALA A 7 -15.45 -11.79 6.94
C ALA A 7 -16.32 -11.27 8.11
N GLY A 8 -17.44 -10.60 7.86
CA GLY A 8 -18.27 -9.99 8.90
C GLY A 8 -17.61 -8.84 9.66
N LEU A 9 -16.56 -8.22 9.08
CA LEU A 9 -15.81 -7.13 9.68
C LEU A 9 -16.34 -5.76 9.23
N PRO A 10 -16.18 -4.71 10.07
CA PRO A 10 -16.50 -3.35 9.67
C PRO A 10 -15.76 -2.90 8.41
N GLN A 11 -16.41 -2.08 7.60
CA GLN A 11 -15.77 -1.44 6.46
C GLN A 11 -14.74 -0.40 6.97
N PRO A 12 -13.47 -0.47 6.53
CA PRO A 12 -12.49 0.54 6.88
C PRO A 12 -12.77 1.87 6.16
N ALA A 13 -12.59 2.99 6.86
CA ALA A 13 -12.64 4.32 6.24
C ALA A 13 -11.47 4.55 5.28
N SER A 14 -10.28 4.00 5.60
CA SER A 14 -9.05 4.17 4.84
C SER A 14 -8.23 2.88 4.76
N VAL A 15 -7.47 2.71 3.69
CA VAL A 15 -6.42 1.70 3.51
C VAL A 15 -5.13 2.43 3.15
N PHE A 16 -4.09 2.22 3.95
CA PHE A 16 -2.73 2.71 3.68
C PHE A 16 -1.84 1.51 3.38
N SER A 17 -1.46 1.34 2.11
CA SER A 17 -0.67 0.20 1.63
C SER A 17 0.69 0.67 1.18
N VAL A 18 1.74 0.34 1.93
CA VAL A 18 3.10 0.77 1.65
C VAL A 18 3.91 -0.42 1.15
N TYR A 19 4.44 -0.27 -0.05
CA TYR A 19 5.32 -1.23 -0.73
C TYR A 19 4.74 -2.64 -0.74
N PRO A 20 3.48 -2.80 -1.21
CA PRO A 20 2.82 -4.09 -1.17
C PRO A 20 3.49 -5.07 -2.13
N GLY A 21 3.84 -6.23 -1.60
CA GLY A 21 4.28 -7.39 -2.35
C GLY A 21 3.36 -8.59 -2.13
N ARG A 22 3.45 -9.57 -3.02
CA ARG A 22 2.77 -10.86 -2.84
C ARG A 22 3.72 -12.01 -2.55
N SER A 23 5.00 -11.81 -2.77
CA SER A 23 6.04 -12.82 -2.59
C SER A 23 7.31 -12.11 -2.20
N LEU A 24 8.03 -12.69 -1.25
CA LEU A 24 9.39 -12.31 -0.93
C LEU A 24 10.33 -13.33 -1.57
N PRO A 25 11.48 -12.92 -2.11
CA PRO A 25 12.49 -13.84 -2.60
C PRO A 25 12.86 -14.87 -1.53
N GLY A 26 12.87 -16.16 -1.88
CA GLY A 26 13.27 -17.25 -0.98
C GLY A 26 12.22 -17.74 0.02
N LEU A 27 10.99 -17.21 0.01
CA LEU A 27 9.93 -17.61 0.95
C LEU A 27 8.68 -18.18 0.24
N PRO A 28 8.22 -19.41 0.59
CA PRO A 28 6.92 -19.93 0.18
C PRO A 28 5.78 -19.49 1.15
N PRO A 29 4.48 -19.49 0.76
CA PRO A 29 3.88 -19.29 -0.56
C PRO A 29 3.46 -17.81 -0.78
N ARG A 30 3.07 -17.52 -2.03
CA ARG A 30 2.60 -16.20 -2.47
C ARG A 30 1.28 -15.82 -1.78
N ILE A 31 1.24 -14.64 -1.15
CA ILE A 31 0.00 -14.02 -0.64
C ILE A 31 -1.02 -14.01 -1.78
N PRO A 32 -2.25 -14.53 -1.56
CA PRO A 32 -3.30 -14.54 -2.56
C PRO A 32 -3.52 -13.17 -3.19
N ALA A 33 -3.91 -13.16 -4.46
CA ALA A 33 -4.30 -11.91 -5.11
C ALA A 33 -5.55 -11.40 -4.40
N VAL A 34 -5.54 -10.14 -3.98
CA VAL A 34 -6.75 -9.47 -3.54
C VAL A 34 -7.26 -8.64 -4.71
N ASP A 35 -8.51 -8.85 -5.09
CA ASP A 35 -9.19 -8.00 -6.04
C ASP A 35 -9.51 -6.65 -5.37
N ALA A 36 -8.68 -5.63 -5.65
CA ALA A 36 -8.87 -4.30 -5.08
C ALA A 36 -10.14 -3.61 -5.62
N GLY A 37 -10.76 -4.11 -6.70
CA GLY A 37 -12.09 -3.67 -7.14
C GLY A 37 -13.21 -4.03 -6.17
N ARG A 38 -12.97 -4.98 -5.25
CA ARG A 38 -13.89 -5.30 -4.15
C ARG A 38 -13.72 -4.41 -2.92
N ILE A 39 -12.74 -3.49 -2.92
CA ILE A 39 -12.67 -2.48 -1.87
C ILE A 39 -13.89 -1.56 -2.02
N PRO A 40 -14.70 -1.38 -0.95
CA PRO A 40 -15.88 -0.52 -1.02
C PRO A 40 -15.55 0.89 -1.51
N ALA A 41 -16.41 1.46 -2.36
CA ALA A 41 -16.17 2.74 -3.02
C ALA A 41 -16.03 3.94 -2.04
N ALA A 42 -16.54 3.82 -0.81
CA ALA A 42 -16.39 4.84 0.22
C ALA A 42 -15.05 4.77 0.97
N THR A 43 -14.28 3.68 0.84
CA THR A 43 -12.97 3.52 1.47
C THR A 43 -11.91 4.30 0.69
N ARG A 44 -11.19 5.20 1.36
CA ARG A 44 -10.03 5.89 0.79
C ARG A 44 -8.85 4.91 0.67
N VAL A 45 -8.17 4.87 -0.47
CA VAL A 45 -7.01 4.01 -0.69
C VAL A 45 -5.80 4.88 -0.99
N VAL A 46 -4.74 4.69 -0.23
CA VAL A 46 -3.43 5.31 -0.49
C VAL A 46 -2.43 4.17 -0.63
N VAL A 47 -1.79 4.10 -1.79
CA VAL A 47 -0.83 3.05 -2.11
C VAL A 47 0.50 3.64 -2.55
N LEU A 48 1.58 3.22 -1.91
CA LEU A 48 2.93 3.68 -2.17
C LEU A 48 3.75 2.54 -2.78
N ALA A 49 4.67 2.88 -3.67
CA ALA A 49 5.71 1.99 -4.19
C ALA A 49 7.06 2.71 -4.20
N GLY A 50 8.15 2.00 -3.91
CA GLY A 50 9.52 2.49 -4.07
C GLY A 50 9.99 2.24 -5.50
N ASP A 51 10.68 3.20 -6.11
CA ASP A 51 11.25 3.04 -7.45
C ASP A 51 12.38 2.01 -7.46
N ASP A 52 13.18 1.99 -6.38
CA ASP A 52 14.30 1.06 -6.15
C ASP A 52 13.94 -0.11 -5.22
N ASP A 53 12.64 -0.42 -5.08
CA ASP A 53 12.18 -1.60 -4.35
C ASP A 53 12.46 -2.87 -5.18
N GLU A 54 13.65 -3.43 -5.03
CA GLU A 54 14.04 -4.68 -5.69
C GLU A 54 13.44 -5.94 -5.03
N THR A 55 12.83 -5.81 -3.84
CA THR A 55 12.32 -6.97 -3.10
C THR A 55 10.96 -7.42 -3.65
N VAL A 56 10.04 -6.48 -3.86
CA VAL A 56 8.69 -6.79 -4.33
C VAL A 56 8.28 -5.95 -5.56
N GLY A 57 9.04 -4.91 -5.87
CA GLY A 57 8.80 -4.03 -7.01
C GLY A 57 7.49 -3.26 -6.95
N THR A 58 7.19 -2.56 -8.04
CA THR A 58 6.03 -1.66 -8.11
C THR A 58 4.75 -2.31 -8.65
N ARG A 59 4.83 -3.57 -9.12
CA ARG A 59 3.75 -4.22 -9.90
C ARG A 59 2.43 -4.31 -9.14
N VAL A 60 2.47 -4.76 -7.90
CA VAL A 60 1.27 -4.97 -7.07
C VAL A 60 0.65 -3.64 -6.66
N ALA A 61 1.48 -2.65 -6.30
CA ALA A 61 1.01 -1.29 -6.00
C ALA A 61 0.27 -0.66 -7.18
N ARG A 62 0.82 -0.80 -8.39
CA ARG A 62 0.17 -0.35 -9.64
C ARG A 62 -1.11 -1.11 -9.93
N GLU A 63 -1.16 -2.41 -9.64
CA GLU A 63 -2.37 -3.23 -9.79
C GLU A 63 -3.49 -2.72 -8.89
N ILE A 64 -3.22 -2.52 -7.59
CA ILE A 64 -4.17 -1.93 -6.63
C ILE A 64 -4.67 -0.57 -7.13
N ALA A 65 -3.76 0.30 -7.55
CA ALA A 65 -4.11 1.65 -8.03
C ALA A 65 -5.01 1.64 -9.27
N ARG A 66 -4.87 0.64 -10.14
CA ARG A 66 -5.66 0.51 -11.36
C ARG A 66 -7.06 -0.05 -11.12
N THR A 67 -7.20 -0.99 -10.18
CA THR A 67 -8.44 -1.74 -9.96
C THR A 67 -9.30 -1.20 -8.82
N ALA A 68 -8.72 -0.52 -7.83
CA ALA A 68 -9.48 0.18 -6.81
C ALA A 68 -10.27 1.37 -7.40
N THR A 69 -11.29 1.83 -6.68
CA THR A 69 -12.11 2.99 -7.10
C THR A 69 -11.23 4.23 -7.27
N ARG A 70 -11.00 4.65 -8.52
CA ARG A 70 -10.07 5.75 -8.86
C ARG A 70 -10.37 7.06 -8.14
N ALA A 71 -11.64 7.41 -7.98
CA ALA A 71 -12.06 8.65 -7.32
C ALA A 71 -11.60 8.77 -5.84
N ARG A 72 -11.23 7.66 -5.21
CA ARG A 72 -10.79 7.60 -3.80
C ARG A 72 -9.41 6.97 -3.65
N THR A 73 -8.67 6.79 -4.74
CA THR A 73 -7.37 6.12 -4.75
C THR A 73 -6.25 7.08 -5.10
N THR A 74 -5.21 7.10 -4.27
CA THR A 74 -3.95 7.82 -4.53
C THR A 74 -2.82 6.81 -4.67
N PHE A 75 -2.13 6.85 -5.81
CA PHE A 75 -0.88 6.11 -6.01
C PHE A 75 0.29 7.08 -5.98
N ARG A 76 1.32 6.73 -5.21
CA ARG A 76 2.58 7.48 -5.15
C ARG A 76 3.77 6.56 -5.39
N LEU A 77 4.52 6.86 -6.44
CA LEU A 77 5.85 6.30 -6.65
C LEU A 77 6.86 7.19 -5.91
N VAL A 78 7.56 6.62 -4.94
CA VAL A 78 8.61 7.26 -4.16
C VAL A 78 9.92 7.03 -4.91
N ARG A 79 10.62 8.12 -5.23
CA ARG A 79 11.89 8.13 -5.98
C ARG A 79 13.01 8.86 -5.25
N ALA A 80 12.83 9.07 -3.95
CA ALA A 80 13.84 9.75 -3.16
C ALA A 80 14.75 8.67 -2.60
N ASP A 81 16.02 8.66 -3.01
CA ASP A 81 17.02 7.63 -2.70
C ASP A 81 17.09 7.25 -1.21
N ALA A 82 16.76 8.20 -0.31
CA ALA A 82 16.76 7.95 1.14
C ALA A 82 15.65 6.97 1.60
N VAL A 83 14.62 6.75 0.77
CA VAL A 83 13.37 6.10 1.17
C VAL A 83 12.67 5.30 0.06
N ASP A 84 13.29 5.05 -1.09
CA ASP A 84 12.67 4.30 -2.19
C ASP A 84 13.04 2.81 -2.22
N ASP A 85 13.85 2.33 -1.29
CA ASP A 85 14.11 0.90 -1.06
C ASP A 85 13.02 0.21 -0.22
N HIS A 86 12.94 -1.12 -0.32
CA HIS A 86 11.87 -1.91 0.31
C HIS A 86 11.75 -1.74 1.83
N VAL A 87 12.86 -1.56 2.55
CA VAL A 87 12.87 -1.53 4.02
C VAL A 87 12.71 -0.13 4.59
N ALA A 88 12.70 0.91 3.75
CA ALA A 88 12.49 2.30 4.15
C ALA A 88 11.27 2.53 5.06
N PRO A 89 10.10 1.88 4.86
CA PRO A 89 8.93 2.06 5.73
C PRO A 89 9.15 1.59 7.18
N LEU A 90 10.13 0.72 7.42
CA LEU A 90 10.46 0.22 8.77
C LEU A 90 11.30 1.23 9.57
N ARG A 91 11.85 2.25 8.90
CA ARG A 91 12.70 3.26 9.52
C ARG A 91 11.88 4.35 10.21
N ALA A 92 12.50 5.01 11.18
CA ALA A 92 11.93 6.13 11.91
C ALA A 92 12.77 7.43 11.79
N ASP A 93 13.68 7.50 10.83
CA ASP A 93 14.41 8.72 10.52
C ASP A 93 13.47 9.81 9.93
N PRO A 94 13.94 11.08 9.80
CA PRO A 94 13.10 12.16 9.31
C PRO A 94 12.54 11.95 7.90
N ALA A 95 13.27 11.28 6.99
CA ALA A 95 12.81 11.06 5.63
C ALA A 95 11.68 10.02 5.60
N ALA A 96 11.86 8.90 6.32
CA ALA A 96 10.83 7.88 6.48
C ALA A 96 9.58 8.45 7.17
N ARG A 97 9.74 9.21 8.26
CA ARG A 97 8.64 9.88 8.97
C ARG A 97 7.81 10.79 8.06
N ARG A 98 8.46 11.63 7.26
CA ARG A 98 7.75 12.51 6.31
C ARG A 98 7.06 11.75 5.19
N THR A 99 7.62 10.61 4.76
CA THR A 99 7.13 9.88 3.58
C THR A 99 6.02 8.89 3.91
N PHE A 100 6.08 8.24 5.07
CA PHE A 100 5.18 7.13 5.43
C PHE A 100 4.30 7.46 6.63
N TRP A 101 4.91 7.92 7.72
CA TRP A 101 4.23 8.08 9.01
C TRP A 101 3.30 9.29 9.04
N ALA A 102 3.77 10.47 8.61
CA ALA A 102 2.93 11.66 8.58
C ALA A 102 1.70 11.51 7.66
N PRO A 103 1.80 10.90 6.45
CA PRO A 103 0.62 10.58 5.65
C PRO A 103 -0.32 9.57 6.31
N LEU A 104 0.21 8.56 7.03
CA LEU A 104 -0.61 7.63 7.80
C LEU A 104 -1.39 8.35 8.91
N ASP A 105 -0.71 9.18 9.71
CA ASP A 105 -1.32 9.96 10.78
C ASP A 105 -2.44 10.88 10.27
N ALA A 106 -2.25 11.45 9.07
CA ALA A 106 -3.25 12.30 8.43
C ALA A 106 -4.52 11.53 7.98
N LEU A 107 -4.48 10.19 7.89
CA LEU A 107 -5.65 9.36 7.59
C LEU A 107 -6.46 8.98 8.84
N LEU A 108 -5.88 9.17 10.03
CA LEU A 108 -6.51 8.85 11.32
C LEU A 108 -7.22 10.04 11.97
N ARG A 109 -7.09 11.23 11.39
CA ARG A 109 -7.75 12.47 11.82
C ARG A 109 -9.00 12.71 10.99
#